data_AF-A0A1T1CGX7-F1
#
_entry.id   AF-A0A1T1CGX7-F1
#
_cell.length_a   1.000
_cell.length_b   1.000
_cell.length_c   1.000
_cell.angle_alpha   90.00
_cell.angle_beta   90.00
_cell.angle_gamma   90.00
#
_symmetry.space_group_name_H-M   'P 1'
#
loop_
_entity.id
_entity.type
_entity.pdbx_description
1 polymer ?
#
loop_
_entity_poly.entity_id
_entity_poly.type
_entity_poly.pdbx_seq_one_letter_code
_entity_poly.pdbx_strand_id
1 'polypeptide(L)'
;MSRKYAIPSNNPTNALINRNFIIRILENPKENPIKNTQLTSANKLSNFINDEQLKLKLFNKVLDGGKDKYTFLIRSRLRIDFCSK
;
A
#
# COMPACT_ATOMS: atom_id res chain seq x y z
N MET A 1 5.34 -20.10 28.07
CA MET A 1 4.60 -19.43 26.97
C MET A 1 5.52 -18.43 26.29
N SER A 2 6.01 -18.72 25.08
CA SER A 2 6.89 -17.80 24.36
C SER A 2 6.07 -16.67 23.74
N ARG A 3 6.32 -15.42 24.13
CA ARG A 3 5.71 -14.23 23.52
C ARG A 3 6.15 -14.18 22.05
N LYS A 4 5.22 -14.38 21.11
CA LYS A 4 5.48 -14.19 19.68
C LYS A 4 5.67 -12.69 19.41
N TYR A 5 6.91 -12.20 19.52
CA TYR A 5 7.25 -10.88 19.02
C TYR A 5 7.21 -10.92 17.49
N ALA A 6 6.49 -9.99 16.86
CA ALA A 6 6.54 -9.81 15.42
C ALA A 6 7.97 -9.43 15.03
N ILE A 7 8.60 -10.22 14.17
CA ILE A 7 9.94 -9.91 13.65
C ILE A 7 9.82 -8.55 12.92
N PRO A 8 10.55 -7.51 13.34
CA PRO A 8 10.54 -6.23 12.65
C PRO A 8 10.99 -6.46 11.21
N SER A 9 10.22 -6.02 10.22
CA SER A 9 10.69 -6.10 8.85
C SER A 9 11.93 -5.22 8.71
N ASN A 10 13.03 -5.76 8.18
CA ASN A 10 14.28 -5.03 7.92
C ASN A 10 14.15 -4.01 6.76
N ASN A 11 12.95 -3.47 6.53
CA ASN A 11 12.63 -2.56 5.45
C ASN A 11 12.02 -1.27 6.03
N PRO A 12 12.85 -0.23 6.25
CA PRO A 12 12.42 1.00 6.94
C PRO A 12 11.33 1.74 6.16
N THR A 13 11.34 1.69 4.83
CA THR A 13 10.32 2.33 3.99
C THR A 13 8.94 1.70 4.21
N ASN A 14 8.86 0.37 4.29
CA ASN A 14 7.58 -0.30 4.58
C ASN A 14 7.06 0.06 5.97
N ALA A 15 7.96 0.18 6.95
CA ALA A 15 7.60 0.60 8.31
C ALA A 15 7.06 2.05 8.33
N LEU A 16 7.72 2.97 7.63
CA LEU A 16 7.28 4.36 7.51
C LEU A 16 5.90 4.48 6.85
N ILE A 17 5.70 3.77 5.73
CA ILE A 17 4.39 3.74 5.05
C ILE A 17 3.31 3.18 5.99
N ASN A 18 3.55 2.03 6.61
CA ASN A 18 2.59 1.42 7.51
C ASN A 18 2.30 2.28 8.75
N ARG A 19 3.25 3.13 9.17
CA ARG A 19 3.07 4.05 10.30
C ARG A 19 2.15 5.20 9.90
N ASN A 20 2.41 5.84 8.77
CA ASN A 20 1.77 7.10 8.37
C ASN A 20 0.51 6.93 7.51
N PHE A 21 0.36 5.80 6.81
CA PHE A 21 -0.70 5.61 5.81
C PHE A 21 -1.47 4.30 6.02
N ILE A 22 -2.75 4.33 5.63
CA ILE A 22 -3.62 3.18 5.39
C ILE A 22 -3.60 2.89 3.90
N ILE A 23 -3.29 1.65 3.52
CA ILE A 23 -3.26 1.23 2.13
C ILE A 23 -4.52 0.45 1.79
N ARG A 24 -5.20 0.90 0.73
CA ARG A 24 -6.41 0.27 0.19
C ARG A 24 -6.15 -0.15 -1.25
N ILE A 25 -6.48 -1.40 -1.57
CA ILE A 25 -6.40 -1.93 -2.91
C ILE A 25 -7.82 -2.12 -3.43
N LEU A 26 -8.06 -1.67 -4.65
CA LEU A 26 -9.32 -1.89 -5.35
C LEU A 26 -9.04 -2.66 -6.63
N GLU A 27 -9.52 -3.90 -6.66
CA GLU A 27 -9.47 -4.78 -7.84
C GLU A 27 -10.76 -4.64 -8.66
N ASN A 28 -10.63 -4.53 -9.98
CA ASN A 28 -11.71 -4.23 -10.93
C ASN A 28 -12.55 -3.00 -10.54
N PRO A 29 -11.94 -1.80 -10.42
CA PRO A 29 -12.66 -0.58 -10.04
C PRO A 29 -13.81 -0.22 -11.00
N LYS A 30 -13.79 -0.72 -12.25
CA LYS A 30 -14.84 -0.51 -13.25
C LYS A 30 -16.10 -1.35 -13.00
N GLU A 31 -15.95 -2.54 -12.42
CA GLU A 31 -17.07 -3.46 -12.18
C GLU A 31 -17.72 -3.22 -10.82
N ASN A 32 -16.92 -2.88 -9.79
CA ASN A 32 -17.46 -2.58 -8.48
C ASN A 32 -16.57 -1.61 -7.68
N PRO A 33 -16.87 -0.29 -7.69
CA PRO A 33 -15.98 0.72 -7.11
C PRO A 33 -15.90 0.71 -5.57
N ILE A 34 -16.81 0.02 -4.89
CA ILE A 34 -16.94 0.07 -3.42
C ILE A 34 -16.64 -1.31 -2.79
N LYS A 35 -17.18 -2.40 -3.36
CA LYS A 35 -17.15 -3.72 -2.73
C LYS A 35 -15.79 -4.43 -2.76
N ASN A 36 -14.92 -4.10 -3.71
CA ASN A 36 -13.65 -4.80 -3.89
C ASN A 36 -12.46 -4.10 -3.21
N THR A 37 -12.73 -3.19 -2.28
CA THR A 37 -11.67 -2.48 -1.55
C THR A 37 -11.14 -3.36 -0.41
N GLN A 38 -9.89 -3.76 -0.49
CA GLN A 38 -9.20 -4.53 0.54
C GLN A 38 -8.15 -3.68 1.26
N LEU A 39 -8.03 -3.86 2.58
CA LEU A 39 -6.95 -3.27 3.36
C LEU A 39 -5.71 -4.14 3.25
N THR A 40 -4.57 -3.51 3.02
CA THR A 40 -3.28 -4.21 2.89
C THR A 40 -2.19 -3.52 3.69
N SER A 41 -1.05 -4.19 3.83
CA SER A 41 0.17 -3.61 4.39
C SER A 41 1.22 -3.37 3.30
N ALA A 42 2.16 -2.48 3.57
CA ALA A 42 3.27 -2.17 2.65
C ALA A 42 4.09 -3.40 2.27
N ASN A 43 4.21 -4.38 3.18
CA ASN A 43 4.89 -5.65 2.91
C ASN A 43 4.11 -6.47 1.86
N LYS A 44 2.79 -6.61 2.07
CA LYS A 44 1.89 -7.40 1.22
C LYS A 44 1.59 -6.75 -0.14
N LEU A 45 1.92 -5.46 -0.32
CA LEU A 45 1.73 -4.77 -1.61
C LEU A 45 2.49 -5.43 -2.77
N SER A 46 3.61 -6.08 -2.46
CA SER A 46 4.41 -6.84 -3.44
C SER A 46 3.62 -7.96 -4.11
N ASN A 47 2.60 -8.51 -3.46
CA ASN A 47 1.73 -9.54 -4.04
C ASN A 47 0.82 -8.99 -5.16
N PHE A 48 0.63 -7.66 -5.21
CA PHE A 48 -0.27 -7.00 -6.16
C PHE A 48 0.50 -6.26 -7.24
N ILE A 49 1.63 -5.66 -6.86
CA ILE A 49 2.58 -5.01 -7.76
C ILE A 49 3.78 -5.96 -7.84
N ASN A 50 3.77 -6.86 -8.82
CA ASN A 50 4.90 -7.76 -9.12
C ASN A 50 6.13 -7.01 -9.68
N ASP A 51 6.33 -5.75 -9.28
CA ASP A 51 7.38 -4.84 -9.67
C ASP A 51 7.83 -4.04 -8.44
N GLU A 52 9.02 -4.37 -7.94
CA GLU A 52 9.60 -3.75 -6.76
C GLU A 52 10.03 -2.29 -7.00
N GLN A 53 10.49 -1.96 -8.22
CA GLN A 53 10.87 -0.60 -8.55
C GLN A 53 9.65 0.32 -8.57
N LEU A 54 8.54 -0.15 -9.14
CA LEU A 54 7.28 0.59 -9.13
C LEU A 54 6.79 0.80 -7.70
N LYS A 55 6.82 -0.24 -6.86
CA LYS A 55 6.46 -0.13 -5.44
C LYS A 55 7.27 0.96 -4.73
N LEU A 56 8.59 0.97 -4.89
CA LEU A 56 9.46 1.99 -4.26
C LEU A 56 9.16 3.40 -4.76
N LYS A 57 8.92 3.58 -6.08
CA LYS A 57 8.53 4.87 -6.65
C LYS A 57 7.23 5.41 -6.05
N LEU A 58 6.23 4.54 -5.85
CA LEU A 58 4.97 4.92 -5.21
C LEU A 58 5.19 5.35 -3.76
N PHE A 59 5.98 4.59 -3.00
CA PHE A 59 6.24 4.89 -1.59
C PHE A 59 6.95 6.22 -1.40
N ASN A 60 8.02 6.47 -2.17
CA ASN A 60 8.74 7.74 -2.10
C ASN A 60 7.81 8.90 -2.45
N LYS A 61 7.00 8.77 -3.51
CA LYS A 61 6.04 9.81 -3.91
C LYS A 61 4.99 10.11 -2.83
N VAL A 62 4.53 9.08 -2.11
CA VAL A 62 3.55 9.23 -1.01
C VAL A 62 4.19 9.89 0.20
N LEU A 63 5.42 9.49 0.54
CA LEU A 63 6.19 10.04 1.67
C LEU A 63 6.58 11.50 1.44
N ASP A 64 6.97 11.86 0.22
CA ASP A 64 7.46 13.21 -0.10
C ASP A 64 6.32 14.22 -0.34
N GLY A 65 5.17 13.79 -0.86
CA GLY A 65 4.20 14.73 -1.42
C GLY A 65 3.27 15.44 -0.43
N GLY A 66 3.31 15.12 0.87
CA GLY A 66 2.55 15.79 1.94
C GLY A 66 1.00 15.76 1.86
N LYS A 67 0.39 15.01 0.93
CA LYS A 67 -1.08 14.94 0.78
C LYS A 67 -1.73 13.90 1.69
N ASP A 68 -2.96 14.18 2.09
CA ASP A 68 -3.81 13.26 2.87
C ASP A 68 -4.19 12.00 2.09
N LYS A 69 -4.22 12.08 0.75
CA LYS A 69 -4.58 10.94 -0.09
C LYS A 69 -3.80 10.92 -1.40
N TYR A 70 -3.31 9.73 -1.75
CA TYR A 70 -2.79 9.41 -3.07
C TYR A 70 -3.57 8.26 -3.68
N THR A 71 -3.91 8.40 -4.95
CA THR A 71 -4.57 7.36 -5.73
C THR A 71 -3.69 7.04 -6.93
N PHE A 72 -3.33 5.77 -7.08
CA PHE A 72 -2.55 5.28 -8.20
C PHE A 72 -3.33 4.22 -8.96
N LEU A 73 -3.52 4.45 -10.26
CA LEU A 73 -4.03 3.43 -11.17
C LEU A 73 -2.83 2.72 -11.79
N ILE A 74 -2.55 1.51 -11.34
CA ILE A 74 -1.37 0.74 -11.79
C ILE A 74 -1.64 0.05 -13.13
N ARG A 75 -2.85 -0.50 -13.27
CA ARG A 75 -3.34 -1.18 -14.48
C ARG A 75 -4.85 -1.00 -14.56
N SER A 76 -5.46 -1.29 -15.70
CA SER A 76 -6.91 -1.10 -15.97
C SER A 76 -7.84 -1.66 -14.88
N ARG A 77 -7.35 -2.66 -14.13
CA ARG A 77 -8.07 -3.39 -13.07
C ARG A 77 -7.51 -3.22 -11.65
N LEU A 78 -6.43 -2.46 -11.43
CA LEU A 78 -5.83 -2.33 -10.10
C LEU A 78 -5.63 -0.86 -9.73
N ARG A 79 -6.35 -0.41 -8.72
CA ARG A 79 -6.17 0.90 -8.10
C ARG A 79 -5.66 0.73 -6.68
N ILE A 80 -4.72 1.59 -6.28
CA ILE A 80 -4.13 1.60 -4.95
C ILE A 80 -4.27 2.99 -4.38
N ASP A 81 -4.93 3.07 -3.23
CA ASP A 81 -5.13 4.31 -2.49
C ASP A 81 -4.27 4.27 -1.22
N PHE A 82 -3.47 5.31 -1.01
CA PHE A 82 -2.77 5.59 0.25
C PHE A 82 -3.49 6.74 0.92
N CYS A 83 -4.10 6.48 2.08
CA CYS A 83 -4.75 7.52 2.89
C CYS A 83 -3.90 7.78 4.13
N SER A 84 -3.60 9.04 4.43
CA SER A 84 -2.97 9.42 5.69
C SER A 84 -3.84 8.94 6.87
N LYS A 85 -3.17 8.59 7.96
CA LYS A 85 -3.82 8.33 9.24
C LYS A 85 -4.09 9.61 10.01
#